data_AF-A0A1F8NBB7-F1
#
_entry.id   AF-A0A1F8NBB7-F1
#
_cell.length_a   1.000
_cell.length_b   1.000
_cell.length_c   1.000
_cell.angle_alpha   90.00
_cell.angle_beta   90.00
_cell.angle_gamma   90.00
#
_symmetry.space_group_name_H-M   'P 1'
#
loop_
_entity.id
_entity.type
_entity.pdbx_description
1 polymer ?
#
loop_
_entity_poly.entity_id
_entity_poly.type
_entity_poly.pdbx_seq_one_letter_code
_entity_poly.pdbx_strand_id
1 'polypeptide(L)'
;MSATVELVPLFCTQCGTPVPAAQDEVAWTCATCGEGLVLDDEKGVRALEVRFARSSVEPGLTWKPFWVAIGRARFEVRQTYGSDRGPDELWASPQTFVLPAFECSLEEAGAWGLSFLRNPPRLAPGPAGRLQRVTVAADEAKALAEFVVLTVEAERQDRLKSVSFHLELEPPVLWALPFTGAEGSLQLTLAA
;
A
#
# COMPACT_ATOMS: atom_id res chain seq x y z
N MET A 1 19.62 -24.68 11.53
CA MET A 1 19.90 -24.69 10.08
C MET A 1 20.44 -23.31 9.74
N SER A 2 21.67 -23.22 9.23
CA SER A 2 22.24 -21.93 8.82
C SER A 2 21.59 -21.54 7.50
N ALA A 3 20.77 -20.49 7.48
CA ALA A 3 20.34 -19.91 6.21
C ALA A 3 21.59 -19.41 5.47
N THR A 4 21.71 -19.75 4.19
CA THR A 4 22.78 -19.23 3.32
C THR A 4 22.45 -17.78 2.99
N VAL A 5 23.38 -16.87 3.27
CA VAL A 5 23.25 -15.45 2.90
C VAL A 5 23.72 -15.30 1.45
N GLU A 6 22.84 -14.78 0.59
CA GLU A 6 23.17 -14.42 -0.80
C GLU A 6 23.24 -12.90 -0.94
N LEU A 7 24.26 -12.41 -1.64
CA LEU A 7 24.41 -11.00 -1.95
C LEU A 7 23.95 -10.75 -3.38
N VAL A 8 22.83 -10.04 -3.53
CA VAL A 8 22.29 -9.66 -4.82
C VAL A 8 22.80 -8.26 -5.19
N PRO A 9 23.56 -8.10 -6.28
CA PRO A 9 23.99 -6.77 -6.72
C PRO A 9 22.79 -5.98 -7.27
N LEU A 10 22.54 -4.80 -6.71
CA LEU A 10 21.40 -3.98 -7.10
C LEU A 10 21.77 -3.01 -8.22
N PHE A 11 21.51 -3.43 -9.46
CA PHE A 11 21.63 -2.60 -10.66
C PHE A 11 20.27 -2.43 -11.34
N CYS A 12 20.05 -1.26 -11.93
CA CYS A 12 18.86 -1.03 -12.75
C CYS A 12 18.83 -1.97 -13.96
N THR A 13 17.75 -2.72 -14.11
CA THR A 13 17.56 -3.71 -15.19
C THR A 13 17.46 -3.05 -16.58
N GLN A 14 17.14 -1.75 -16.65
CA GLN A 14 17.01 -1.01 -17.90
C GLN A 14 18.34 -0.36 -18.35
N CYS A 15 19.06 0.31 -17.45
CA CYS A 15 20.24 1.11 -17.82
C CYS A 15 21.56 0.69 -17.15
N GLY A 16 21.54 -0.32 -16.27
CA GLY A 16 22.74 -0.82 -15.58
C GLY A 16 23.31 0.13 -14.52
N THR A 17 22.65 1.25 -14.21
CA THR A 17 23.10 2.17 -13.15
C THR A 17 22.98 1.46 -11.78
N PRO A 18 24.02 1.52 -10.92
CA PRO A 18 23.92 1.04 -9.54
C PRO A 18 22.82 1.79 -8.78
N VAL A 19 21.98 1.07 -8.04
CA VAL A 19 20.90 1.68 -7.26
C VAL A 19 21.30 1.68 -5.79
N PRO A 20 21.35 2.85 -5.13
CA PRO A 20 21.67 2.90 -3.70
C PRO A 20 20.46 2.42 -2.89
N ALA A 21 20.56 1.21 -2.33
CA ALA A 21 19.58 0.70 -1.38
C ALA A 21 19.91 1.14 0.04
N ALA A 22 18.88 1.59 0.76
CA ALA A 22 18.92 1.67 2.21
C ALA A 22 18.67 0.29 2.84
N GLN A 23 18.94 0.19 4.14
CA GLN A 23 18.51 -0.97 4.92
C GLN A 23 16.98 -1.12 4.82
N ASP A 24 16.52 -2.35 4.66
CA ASP A 24 15.11 -2.74 4.64
C ASP A 24 14.27 -2.15 3.48
N GLU A 25 14.91 -1.51 2.49
CA GLU A 25 14.23 -1.17 1.23
C GLU A 25 14.01 -2.42 0.39
N VAL A 26 12.81 -2.52 -0.19
CA VAL A 26 12.39 -3.65 -1.04
C VAL A 26 12.08 -3.22 -2.48
N ALA A 27 11.89 -1.92 -2.71
CA ALA A 27 11.65 -1.38 -4.04
C ALA A 27 12.22 0.05 -4.20
N TRP A 28 12.55 0.40 -5.44
CA TRP A 28 13.28 1.62 -5.80
C TRP A 28 12.80 2.22 -7.11
N THR A 29 13.17 3.47 -7.36
CA THR A 29 13.16 4.07 -8.70
C THR A 29 14.58 4.44 -9.10
N CYS A 30 14.97 4.11 -10.33
CA CYS A 30 16.28 4.46 -10.86
C CYS A 30 16.38 5.98 -11.04
N ALA A 31 17.37 6.61 -10.39
CA ALA A 31 17.60 8.05 -10.51
C ALA A 31 18.00 8.52 -11.92
N THR A 32 18.48 7.60 -12.77
CA THR A 32 18.94 7.91 -14.14
C THR A 32 17.82 7.81 -15.18
N CYS A 33 17.10 6.68 -15.22
CA CYS A 33 16.10 6.40 -16.26
C CYS A 33 14.66 6.36 -15.75
N GLY A 34 14.45 6.39 -14.43
CA GLY A 34 13.12 6.36 -13.82
C GLY A 34 12.50 4.96 -13.66
N GLU A 35 13.15 3.90 -14.15
CA GLU A 35 12.64 2.51 -14.03
C GLU A 35 12.40 2.15 -12.57
N GLY A 36 11.23 1.58 -12.29
CA GLY A 36 10.93 1.00 -10.99
C GLY A 36 11.56 -0.38 -10.84
N LEU A 37 12.03 -0.69 -9.64
CA LEU A 37 12.71 -1.95 -9.34
C LEU A 37 12.16 -2.53 -8.05
N VAL A 38 12.11 -3.85 -7.96
CA VAL A 38 11.74 -4.59 -6.75
C VAL A 38 12.73 -5.74 -6.54
N LEU A 39 13.07 -6.01 -5.29
CA LEU A 39 13.82 -7.20 -4.91
C LEU A 39 12.83 -8.34 -4.67
N ASP A 40 12.99 -9.41 -5.44
CA ASP A 40 12.25 -10.65 -5.30
C ASP A 40 13.20 -11.72 -4.75
N ASP A 41 12.78 -12.40 -3.68
CA ASP A 41 13.63 -13.37 -2.97
C ASP A 41 14.07 -14.54 -3.86
N GLU A 42 13.29 -14.90 -4.90
CA GLU A 42 13.61 -16.01 -5.79
C GLU A 42 14.29 -15.57 -7.08
N LYS A 43 13.89 -14.41 -7.62
CA LYS A 43 14.28 -13.95 -8.97
C LYS A 43 15.28 -12.79 -8.94
N GLY A 44 15.65 -12.31 -7.77
CA GLY A 44 16.50 -11.14 -7.59
C GLY A 44 15.81 -9.86 -8.05
N VAL A 45 16.58 -8.93 -8.61
CA VAL A 45 16.09 -7.61 -9.00
C VAL A 45 15.21 -7.71 -10.25
N ARG A 46 13.96 -7.23 -10.15
CA ARG A 46 13.00 -7.18 -11.26
C ARG A 46 12.48 -5.78 -11.51
N ALA A 47 12.00 -5.54 -12.72
CA ALA A 47 11.23 -4.33 -13.03
C ALA A 47 9.93 -4.30 -12.22
N LEU A 48 9.56 -3.10 -11.76
CA LEU A 48 8.33 -2.80 -11.03
C LEU A 48 7.65 -1.60 -11.68
N GLU A 49 6.34 -1.71 -11.91
CA GLU A 49 5.57 -0.54 -12.32
C GLU A 49 5.37 0.40 -11.12
N VAL A 50 5.90 1.62 -11.22
CA VAL A 50 5.72 2.68 -10.23
C VAL A 50 4.99 3.84 -10.88
N ARG A 51 3.81 4.18 -10.35
CA ARG A 51 2.99 5.29 -10.83
C ARG A 51 3.06 6.46 -9.87
N PHE A 52 3.15 7.68 -10.40
CA PHE A 52 3.06 8.89 -9.59
C PHE A 52 1.68 9.51 -9.77
N ALA A 53 0.97 9.76 -8.67
CA ALA A 53 -0.34 10.38 -8.73
C ALA A 53 -0.23 11.87 -9.05
N ARG A 54 -1.13 12.36 -9.90
CA ARG A 54 -1.15 13.77 -10.31
C ARG A 54 -1.44 14.66 -9.11
N SER A 55 -0.53 15.60 -8.84
CA SER A 55 -0.70 16.59 -7.79
C SER A 55 -1.55 17.79 -8.25
N SER A 56 -2.33 18.37 -7.34
CA SER A 56 -3.02 19.65 -7.55
C SER A 56 -2.14 20.87 -7.26
N VAL A 57 -0.97 20.67 -6.65
CA VAL A 57 -0.05 21.73 -6.25
C VAL A 57 1.39 21.40 -6.62
N GLU A 58 2.18 22.44 -6.93
CA GLU A 58 3.65 22.41 -7.06
C GLU A 58 4.21 23.72 -6.44
N PRO A 59 5.43 23.78 -5.84
CA PRO A 59 6.39 22.73 -5.45
C PRO A 59 6.35 22.35 -3.94
N GLY A 60 7.19 21.43 -3.49
CA GLY A 60 7.33 21.06 -2.07
C GLY A 60 6.61 19.76 -1.66
N LEU A 61 6.39 18.85 -2.61
CA LEU A 61 5.68 17.60 -2.41
C LEU A 61 6.57 16.53 -1.76
N THR A 62 5.97 15.81 -0.81
CA THR A 62 6.49 14.54 -0.28
C THR A 62 5.75 13.38 -0.95
N TRP A 63 6.48 12.52 -1.65
CA TRP A 63 5.89 11.39 -2.39
C TRP A 63 5.97 10.11 -1.58
N LYS A 64 4.88 9.75 -0.90
CA LYS A 64 4.81 8.53 -0.09
C LYS A 64 4.34 7.33 -0.93
N PRO A 65 4.97 6.16 -0.78
CA PRO A 65 4.61 4.98 -1.55
C PRO A 65 3.43 4.23 -0.92
N PHE A 66 2.50 3.79 -1.76
CA PHE A 66 1.33 2.99 -1.37
C PHE A 66 1.11 1.84 -2.35
N TRP A 67 0.82 0.66 -1.83
CA TRP A 67 0.29 -0.45 -2.61
C TRP A 67 -1.19 -0.21 -2.88
N VAL A 68 -1.58 -0.19 -4.15
CA VAL A 68 -2.96 0.00 -4.58
C VAL A 68 -3.46 -1.24 -5.30
N ALA A 69 -4.55 -1.83 -4.80
CA ALA A 69 -5.16 -3.01 -5.36
C ALA A 69 -6.67 -3.00 -5.20
N ILE A 70 -7.38 -3.63 -6.13
CA ILE A 70 -8.80 -3.93 -5.97
C ILE A 70 -8.91 -5.23 -5.17
N GLY A 71 -9.74 -5.22 -4.13
CA GLY A 71 -10.00 -6.38 -3.29
C GLY A 71 -11.48 -6.65 -3.07
N ARG A 72 -11.84 -7.92 -2.85
CA ARG A 72 -13.19 -8.35 -2.53
C ARG A 72 -13.16 -9.18 -1.24
N ALA A 73 -13.80 -8.65 -0.20
CA ALA A 73 -14.03 -9.36 1.05
C ALA A 73 -15.31 -10.20 0.95
N ARG A 74 -15.24 -11.48 1.30
CA ARG A 74 -16.38 -12.39 1.39
C ARG A 74 -16.48 -12.94 2.80
N PHE A 75 -17.54 -12.57 3.50
CA PHE A 75 -17.76 -13.00 4.88
C PHE A 75 -18.46 -14.35 4.91
N GLU A 76 -17.85 -15.30 5.63
CA GLU A 76 -18.45 -16.60 5.92
C GLU A 76 -19.27 -16.53 7.20
N VAL A 77 -18.72 -15.83 8.21
CA VAL A 77 -19.33 -15.66 9.53
C VAL A 77 -19.13 -14.23 9.98
N ARG A 78 -20.21 -13.60 10.44
CA ARG A 78 -20.15 -12.40 11.26
C ARG A 78 -21.24 -12.48 12.31
N GLN A 79 -20.85 -12.55 13.57
CA GLN A 79 -21.77 -12.64 14.70
C GLN A 79 -21.56 -11.47 15.64
N THR A 80 -22.65 -10.95 16.20
CA THR A 80 -22.62 -9.89 17.20
C THR A 80 -23.23 -10.39 18.51
N TYR A 81 -22.89 -9.74 19.63
CA TYR A 81 -23.58 -9.95 20.89
C TYR A 81 -24.93 -9.22 20.84
N GLY A 82 -25.96 -9.85 20.26
CA GLY A 82 -27.31 -9.29 20.18
C GLY A 82 -28.04 -9.68 18.90
N SER A 83 -28.69 -8.70 18.27
CA SER A 83 -29.28 -8.86 16.94
C SER A 83 -28.17 -9.03 15.90
N ASP A 84 -28.15 -10.17 15.21
CA ASP A 84 -27.21 -10.42 14.13
C ASP A 84 -27.36 -9.32 13.06
N ARG A 85 -26.26 -8.61 12.80
CA ARG A 85 -26.15 -7.67 11.69
C ARG A 85 -25.12 -8.23 10.72
N GLY A 86 -25.48 -8.20 9.43
CA GLY A 86 -24.56 -8.58 8.36
C GLY A 86 -23.29 -7.71 8.32
N PRO A 87 -22.30 -8.08 7.49
CA PRO A 87 -21.11 -7.27 7.26
C PRO A 87 -21.46 -5.87 6.76
N ASP A 88 -20.50 -4.95 6.83
CA ASP A 88 -20.69 -3.58 6.37
C ASP A 88 -21.09 -3.58 4.88
N GLU A 89 -22.01 -2.69 4.49
CA GLU A 89 -22.47 -2.59 3.10
C GLU A 89 -21.34 -2.21 2.14
N LEU A 90 -20.26 -1.60 2.66
CA LEU A 90 -19.01 -1.39 1.94
C LEU A 90 -18.53 -2.67 1.24
N TRP A 91 -18.70 -3.84 1.86
CA TRP A 91 -18.21 -5.11 1.32
C TRP A 91 -19.12 -5.74 0.27
N ALA A 92 -20.26 -5.11 -0.04
CA ALA A 92 -21.16 -5.59 -1.09
C ALA A 92 -20.55 -5.45 -2.51
N SER A 93 -19.55 -4.60 -2.69
CA SER A 93 -18.80 -4.45 -3.93
C SER A 93 -17.28 -4.53 -3.68
N PRO A 94 -16.48 -4.83 -4.72
CA PRO A 94 -15.03 -4.71 -4.64
C PRO A 94 -14.62 -3.30 -4.19
N GLN A 95 -13.58 -3.23 -3.37
CA GLN A 95 -13.04 -2.00 -2.81
C GLN A 95 -11.62 -1.76 -3.30
N THR A 96 -11.25 -0.49 -3.43
CA THR A 96 -9.86 -0.12 -3.72
C THR A 96 -9.13 0.04 -2.40
N PHE A 97 -8.18 -0.85 -2.13
CA PHE A 97 -7.28 -0.76 -1.00
C PHE A 97 -6.09 0.11 -1.36
N VAL A 98 -5.77 1.07 -0.49
CA VAL A 98 -4.59 1.94 -0.61
C VAL A 98 -3.82 1.79 0.70
N LEU A 99 -2.72 1.06 0.65
CA LEU A 99 -2.02 0.55 1.83
C LEU A 99 -0.60 1.08 1.85
N PRO A 100 -0.08 1.52 3.01
CA PRO A 100 1.27 2.08 3.07
C PRO A 100 2.29 1.04 2.63
N ALA A 101 3.19 1.43 1.73
CA ALA A 101 4.31 0.61 1.30
C ALA A 101 5.62 1.00 2.04
N PHE A 102 5.48 1.64 3.20
CA PHE A 102 6.55 2.14 4.04
C PHE A 102 6.28 1.75 5.50
N GLU A 103 7.34 1.70 6.29
CA GLU A 103 7.28 1.37 7.72
C GLU A 103 6.40 2.39 8.46
N CYS A 104 5.38 1.87 9.13
CA CYS A 104 4.52 2.61 10.04
C CYS A 104 3.94 1.63 11.07
N SER A 105 3.39 2.15 12.16
CA SER A 105 2.69 1.32 13.14
C SER A 105 1.43 0.68 12.53
N LEU A 106 0.99 -0.45 13.10
CA LEU A 106 -0.24 -1.11 12.66
C LEU A 106 -1.47 -0.20 12.78
N GLU A 107 -1.50 0.65 13.82
CA GLU A 107 -2.55 1.66 14.02
C GLU A 107 -2.55 2.69 12.88
N GLU A 108 -1.39 3.23 12.49
CA GLU A 108 -1.28 4.16 11.37
C GLU A 108 -1.67 3.49 10.05
N ALA A 109 -1.24 2.25 9.81
CA ALA A 109 -1.62 1.50 8.61
C ALA A 109 -3.14 1.30 8.52
N GLY A 110 -3.77 0.94 9.64
CA GLY A 110 -5.23 0.86 9.77
C GLY A 110 -5.91 2.20 9.49
N ALA A 111 -5.40 3.30 10.07
CA ALA A 111 -5.93 4.64 9.87
C ALA A 111 -5.84 5.10 8.41
N TRP A 112 -4.70 4.88 7.74
CA TRP A 112 -4.54 5.15 6.30
C TRP A 112 -5.54 4.35 5.47
N GLY A 113 -5.56 3.02 5.65
CA GLY A 113 -6.43 2.14 4.89
C GLY A 113 -7.91 2.47 5.06
N LEU A 114 -8.33 2.72 6.30
CA LEU A 114 -9.70 3.12 6.62
C LEU A 114 -10.07 4.49 6.02
N SER A 115 -9.18 5.47 6.13
CA SER A 115 -9.39 6.80 5.55
C SER A 115 -9.58 6.72 4.04
N PHE A 116 -8.76 5.94 3.35
CA PHE A 116 -8.86 5.75 1.89
C PHE A 116 -10.05 4.88 1.47
N LEU A 117 -10.48 3.90 2.26
CA LEU A 117 -11.71 3.17 1.96
C LEU A 117 -12.94 4.09 2.06
N ARG A 118 -12.99 4.95 3.08
CA ARG A 118 -14.08 5.91 3.26
C ARG A 118 -14.06 7.03 2.23
N ASN A 119 -12.87 7.47 1.84
CA ASN A 119 -12.65 8.53 0.85
C ASN A 119 -11.65 8.07 -0.22
N PRO A 120 -12.08 7.21 -1.18
CA PRO A 120 -11.17 6.67 -2.19
C PRO A 120 -10.53 7.77 -3.02
N PRO A 121 -9.18 7.80 -3.11
CA PRO A 121 -8.50 8.79 -3.91
C PRO A 121 -8.75 8.52 -5.39
N ARG A 122 -9.00 9.58 -6.17
CA ARG A 122 -9.04 9.48 -7.64
C ARG A 122 -7.62 9.53 -8.17
N LEU A 123 -7.06 8.37 -8.46
CA LEU A 123 -5.68 8.25 -8.93
C LEU A 123 -5.60 8.44 -10.43
N ALA A 124 -4.92 9.51 -10.86
CA ALA A 124 -4.55 9.75 -12.25
C ALA A 124 -3.02 9.86 -12.34
N PRO A 125 -2.37 9.29 -13.36
CA PRO A 125 -0.93 9.44 -13.55
C PRO A 125 -0.53 10.91 -13.77
N GLY A 126 0.58 11.30 -13.14
CA GLY A 126 1.22 12.60 -13.26
C GLY A 126 2.74 12.49 -13.41
N PRO A 127 3.44 13.63 -13.41
CA PRO A 127 4.89 13.67 -13.47
C PRO A 127 5.55 12.89 -12.32
N ALA A 128 6.68 12.24 -12.61
CA ALA A 128 7.44 11.53 -11.61
C ALA A 128 8.10 12.50 -10.61
N GLY A 129 8.10 12.10 -9.34
CA GLY A 129 8.77 12.80 -8.24
C GLY A 129 9.83 11.92 -7.57
N ARG A 130 10.40 12.41 -6.46
CA ARG A 130 11.33 11.61 -5.64
C ARG A 130 10.53 10.72 -4.69
N LEU A 131 10.44 9.43 -5.02
CA LEU A 131 9.79 8.41 -4.19
C LEU A 131 10.49 8.31 -2.82
N GLN A 132 9.70 8.28 -1.73
CA GLN A 132 10.21 7.86 -0.43
C GLN A 132 10.47 6.35 -0.40
N ARG A 133 11.24 5.90 0.59
CA ARG A 133 11.64 4.49 0.72
C ARG A 133 10.44 3.56 0.74
N VAL A 134 10.52 2.48 -0.03
CA VAL A 134 9.54 1.39 -0.03
C VAL A 134 10.13 0.28 0.83
N THR A 135 9.52 -0.01 1.97
CA THR A 135 10.04 -0.96 2.97
C THR A 135 9.05 -2.07 3.32
N VAL A 136 7.84 -2.02 2.75
CA VAL A 136 6.83 -3.08 2.88
C VAL A 136 6.64 -3.70 1.52
N ALA A 137 6.78 -5.03 1.44
CA ALA A 137 6.68 -5.76 0.19
C ALA A 137 5.22 -5.92 -0.28
N ALA A 138 5.04 -6.23 -1.56
CA ALA A 138 3.72 -6.31 -2.19
C ALA A 138 2.87 -7.47 -1.64
N ASP A 139 3.50 -8.56 -1.21
CA ASP A 139 2.87 -9.73 -0.59
C ASP A 139 2.35 -9.43 0.83
N GLU A 140 3.05 -8.57 1.57
CA GLU A 140 2.59 -8.06 2.87
C GLU A 140 1.35 -7.18 2.77
N ALA A 141 1.10 -6.57 1.60
CA ALA A 141 -0.09 -5.75 1.36
C ALA A 141 -1.40 -6.52 1.62
N LYS A 142 -1.44 -7.83 1.36
CA LYS A 142 -2.64 -8.63 1.65
C LYS A 142 -2.95 -8.69 3.14
N ALA A 143 -1.94 -8.90 3.99
CA ALA A 143 -2.12 -8.95 5.43
C ALA A 143 -2.60 -7.60 5.98
N LEU A 144 -2.05 -6.49 5.46
CA LEU A 144 -2.53 -5.14 5.79
C LEU A 144 -3.98 -4.91 5.34
N ALA A 145 -4.37 -5.39 4.15
CA ALA A 145 -5.72 -5.29 3.66
C ALA A 145 -6.72 -6.06 4.54
N GLU A 146 -6.37 -7.27 4.98
CA GLU A 146 -7.16 -8.08 5.91
C GLU A 146 -7.32 -7.36 7.27
N PHE A 147 -6.24 -6.75 7.77
CA PHE A 147 -6.30 -5.93 8.98
C PHE A 147 -7.23 -4.72 8.84
N VAL A 148 -7.24 -4.05 7.69
CA VAL A 148 -8.16 -2.94 7.41
C VAL A 148 -9.61 -3.42 7.38
N VAL A 149 -9.92 -4.57 6.76
CA VAL A 149 -11.27 -5.17 6.78
C VAL A 149 -11.72 -5.42 8.21
N LEU A 150 -10.87 -6.02 9.04
CA LEU A 150 -11.15 -6.26 10.46
C LEU A 150 -11.38 -4.94 11.22
N THR A 151 -10.58 -3.92 10.94
CA THR A 151 -10.69 -2.61 11.59
C THR A 151 -12.03 -1.95 11.30
N VAL A 152 -12.48 -1.94 10.04
CA VAL A 152 -13.81 -1.43 9.66
C VAL A 152 -14.90 -2.17 10.42
N GLU A 153 -14.85 -3.50 10.48
CA GLU A 153 -15.86 -4.30 11.16
C GLU A 153 -15.85 -4.14 12.68
N ALA A 154 -14.67 -3.88 13.27
CA ALA A 154 -14.50 -3.65 14.70
C ALA A 154 -14.93 -2.23 15.13
N GLU A 155 -14.82 -1.22 14.27
CA GLU A 155 -15.26 0.16 14.56
C GLU A 155 -16.79 0.34 14.52
N ARG A 156 -17.52 -0.68 14.04
CA ARG A 156 -18.97 -0.64 14.04
C ARG A 156 -19.50 -0.58 15.47
N GLN A 157 -20.57 0.19 15.67
CA GLN A 157 -21.21 0.35 16.99
C GLN A 157 -22.00 -0.90 17.44
N ASP A 158 -21.76 -2.07 16.85
CA ASP A 158 -22.28 -3.35 17.28
C ASP A 158 -21.16 -4.18 17.93
N ARG A 159 -21.51 -4.92 18.98
CA ARG A 159 -20.52 -5.70 19.74
C ARG A 159 -20.15 -6.94 18.95
N LEU A 160 -19.10 -6.90 18.14
CA LEU A 160 -18.63 -8.04 17.35
C LEU A 160 -18.19 -9.20 18.27
N LYS A 161 -18.71 -10.41 18.00
CA LYS A 161 -18.38 -11.64 18.72
C LYS A 161 -17.38 -12.49 17.95
N SER A 162 -17.63 -12.69 16.67
CA SER A 162 -16.78 -13.47 15.78
C SER A 162 -16.91 -12.96 14.35
N VAL A 163 -15.83 -13.06 13.60
CA VAL A 163 -15.78 -12.71 12.19
C VAL A 163 -14.83 -13.68 11.46
N SER A 164 -15.27 -14.21 10.33
CA SER A 164 -14.47 -15.00 9.40
C SER A 164 -14.78 -14.52 7.99
N PHE A 165 -13.74 -14.24 7.22
CA PHE A 165 -13.87 -13.79 5.85
C PHE A 165 -12.66 -14.23 5.02
N HIS A 166 -12.85 -14.22 3.72
CA HIS A 166 -11.78 -14.35 2.74
C HIS A 166 -11.61 -13.05 1.98
N LEU A 167 -10.36 -12.63 1.82
CA LEU A 167 -10.00 -11.49 0.97
C LEU A 167 -9.28 -12.00 -0.28
N GLU A 168 -9.92 -11.75 -1.43
CA GLU A 168 -9.26 -11.83 -2.73
C GLU A 168 -8.71 -10.43 -3.05
N LEU A 169 -7.42 -10.34 -3.37
CA LEU A 169 -6.75 -9.08 -3.73
C LEU A 169 -6.10 -9.25 -5.10
N GLU A 170 -6.36 -8.33 -6.02
CA GLU A 170 -5.62 -8.25 -7.29
C GLU A 170 -4.15 -7.91 -7.03
N PRO A 171 -3.22 -8.24 -7.95
CA PRO A 171 -1.82 -7.85 -7.80
C PRO A 171 -1.69 -6.33 -7.58
N PRO A 172 -1.07 -5.87 -6.49
CA PRO A 172 -0.98 -4.45 -6.18
C PRO A 172 -0.01 -3.73 -7.12
N VAL A 173 -0.36 -2.49 -7.45
CA VAL A 173 0.50 -1.56 -8.20
C VAL A 173 1.06 -0.54 -7.21
N LEU A 174 2.35 -0.22 -7.32
CA LEU A 174 2.96 0.79 -6.47
C LEU A 174 2.58 2.19 -6.97
N TRP A 175 1.95 2.97 -6.11
CA TRP A 175 1.64 4.38 -6.35
C TRP A 175 2.40 5.29 -5.38
N ALA A 176 3.05 6.31 -5.92
CA ALA A 176 3.55 7.43 -5.17
C ALA A 176 2.44 8.47 -5.03
N LEU A 177 1.96 8.71 -3.81
CA LEU A 177 0.94 9.71 -3.51
C LEU A 177 1.60 11.02 -3.01
N PRO A 178 1.18 12.19 -3.53
CA PRO A 178 1.75 13.47 -3.14
C PRO A 178 1.12 14.01 -1.86
N PHE A 179 1.96 14.43 -0.91
CA PHE A 179 1.55 15.10 0.31
C PHE A 179 2.27 16.44 0.49
N THR A 180 1.62 17.38 1.17
CA THR A 180 2.24 18.61 1.67
C THR A 180 2.23 18.63 3.20
N GLY A 181 3.10 19.43 3.82
CA GLY A 181 3.21 19.57 5.27
C GLY A 181 4.42 18.84 5.88
N ALA A 182 4.55 18.93 7.20
CA ALA A 182 5.60 18.24 7.96
C ALA A 182 5.17 16.81 8.33
N GLU A 183 6.12 15.96 8.75
CA GLU A 183 5.82 14.65 9.32
C GLU A 183 4.88 14.82 10.53
N GLY A 184 3.73 14.13 10.50
CA GLY A 184 2.64 14.28 11.47
C GLY A 184 1.52 15.23 11.06
N SER A 185 1.68 16.02 9.99
CA SER A 185 0.65 16.91 9.46
C SER A 185 0.50 16.82 7.94
N LEU A 186 0.75 15.62 7.38
CA LEU A 186 0.72 15.40 5.94
C LEU A 186 -0.70 15.48 5.40
N GLN A 187 -0.89 16.30 4.37
CA GLN A 187 -2.16 16.44 3.66
C GLN A 187 -2.01 15.94 2.23
N LEU A 188 -2.86 14.99 1.83
CA LEU A 188 -2.88 14.46 0.47
C LEU A 188 -3.30 15.54 -0.52
N THR A 189 -2.53 15.74 -1.59
CA THR A 189 -2.79 16.77 -2.60
C THR A 189 -2.97 16.16 -3.99
N LEU A 190 -4.14 15.61 -4.28
CA LEU A 190 -4.45 15.07 -5.60
C LEU A 190 -5.13 16.11 -6.50
N ALA A 191 -4.84 16.05 -7.80
CA ALA A 191 -5.64 16.72 -8.83
C ALA A 191 -6.89 15.91 -9.15
N ALA A 192 -7.96 16.61 -9.54
CA ALA A 192 -9.21 16.01 -10.00
C ALA A 192 -9.09 15.39 -11.39
#